data_AF-A0A0D2F8N5-F1
#
_entry.id   AF-A0A0D2F8N5-F1
#
_cell.length_a   1.000
_cell.length_b   1.000
_cell.length_c   1.000
_cell.angle_alpha   90.00
_cell.angle_beta   90.00
_cell.angle_gamma   90.00
#
_symmetry.space_group_name_H-M   'P 1'
#
loop_
_entity.id
_entity.type
_entity.pdbx_description
1 polymer ?
#
loop_
_entity_poly.entity_id
_entity_poly.type
_entity_poly.pdbx_seq_one_letter_code
_entity_poly.pdbx_strand_id
1 'polypeptide(L)'
;MRRARPCLCIFFCRRLILIPGSSYYMSCDNMGVDHYQYLVDRGWRRSGSLYYKPDLLRSCCPHYTIRLKASEFKPKKDQRQAINRWNDFVLGPEYKRKAAMLCPQTREEKRRLRGCFDLSLAVHKAEYDNISRPGDKRTGNPIEPAHKFEVNLEGDSFTREKYEVFLKYQLEVHKDPASRWKEAAFKRFLCTGIDRKILKINGKTLKLGSYHQCYRLDGKLVAVGVLDLLPHAVSSVYLFYDPEYQHWDFGKVSALRETALALEVGYDYYYMGYYIHSCIKMRYKARFTPTYMLDPESFEWNLFDDDYRQKLDKRKYVSPPHDRKYGLEAAGSQEHNESDKPSADPGDARNTTKEIGHKFDDEQDLEFDEAASDEEDAEIPEGSLFDYAIPGVLTKDEVKQLDLDHWRLVVRNALIELEDLRGWEDWKIDDPGSIKGIAAELIAATGPKLLQNSALVLF
;
A
#
# COMPACT_ATOMS: atom_id res chain seq x y z
N MET A 1 29.78 -22.12 -9.94
CA MET A 1 28.36 -22.53 -9.87
C MET A 1 27.75 -21.96 -8.60
N ARG A 2 26.94 -20.90 -8.68
CA ARG A 2 26.17 -20.41 -7.54
C ARG A 2 25.05 -21.42 -7.29
N ARG A 3 25.14 -22.23 -6.22
CA ARG A 3 24.03 -23.08 -5.78
C ARG A 3 22.82 -22.17 -5.57
N ALA A 4 21.70 -22.50 -6.21
CA ALA A 4 20.42 -21.86 -5.90
C ALA A 4 20.20 -22.02 -4.40
N ARG A 5 20.26 -20.91 -3.65
CA ARG A 5 19.77 -20.92 -2.28
C ARG A 5 18.27 -21.18 -2.38
N PRO A 6 17.69 -22.20 -1.71
CA PRO A 6 16.24 -22.26 -1.59
C PRO A 6 15.74 -20.91 -1.04
N CYS A 7 14.50 -20.53 -1.39
CA CYS A 7 13.83 -19.38 -0.77
C CYS A 7 13.74 -19.64 0.74
N LEU A 8 14.80 -19.24 1.44
CA LEU A 8 14.95 -19.41 2.87
C LEU A 8 14.20 -18.26 3.52
N CYS A 9 12.87 -18.34 3.52
CA CYS A 9 12.07 -17.41 4.30
C CYS A 9 12.36 -17.72 5.76
N ILE A 10 13.00 -16.81 6.48
CA ILE A 10 13.08 -16.93 7.94
C ILE A 10 11.68 -16.57 8.43
N PHE A 11 11.04 -17.33 9.32
CA PHE A 11 9.72 -16.95 9.84
C PHE A 11 9.76 -16.89 11.35
N PHE A 12 9.76 -15.68 11.89
CA PHE A 12 9.54 -15.49 13.31
C PHE A 12 8.08 -15.15 13.54
N CYS A 13 7.27 -16.09 14.02
CA CYS A 13 5.87 -15.80 14.36
C CYS A 13 5.83 -15.27 15.80
N ARG A 14 5.57 -13.97 15.98
CA ARG A 14 5.18 -13.43 17.28
C ARG A 14 3.76 -12.90 17.18
N ARG A 15 2.90 -13.45 18.01
CA ARG A 15 1.57 -12.93 18.24
C ARG A 15 1.70 -11.77 19.23
N LEU A 16 1.51 -10.53 18.77
CA LEU A 16 1.63 -9.34 19.61
C LEU A 16 0.25 -8.69 19.73
N ILE A 17 -0.27 -8.58 20.95
CA ILE A 17 -1.34 -7.63 21.23
C ILE A 17 -0.70 -6.25 21.21
N LEU A 18 -1.22 -5.33 20.38
CA LEU A 18 -0.90 -3.91 20.47
C LEU A 18 -2.22 -3.19 20.71
N ILE A 19 -2.52 -2.84 21.95
CA ILE A 19 -3.70 -2.04 22.27
C ILE A 19 -3.63 -0.71 21.48
N PRO A 20 -4.64 -0.34 20.67
CA PRO A 20 -6.01 -0.85 20.64
C PRO A 20 -6.32 -1.73 19.42
N GLY A 21 -5.69 -2.91 19.35
CA GLY A 21 -5.94 -3.94 18.34
C GLY A 21 -5.17 -5.24 18.59
N SER A 22 -5.56 -6.31 17.90
CA SER A 22 -4.72 -7.51 17.80
C SER A 22 -4.20 -7.57 16.37
N SER A 23 -2.89 -7.70 16.19
CA SER A 23 -2.29 -7.89 14.87
C SER A 23 -1.44 -9.15 14.92
N TYR A 24 -1.46 -9.93 13.83
CA TYR A 24 -0.54 -11.03 13.67
C TYR A 24 0.73 -10.50 13.07
N TYR A 25 1.88 -10.84 13.67
CA TYR A 25 3.17 -10.46 13.14
C TYR A 25 3.97 -11.70 12.76
N MET A 26 4.72 -11.58 11.67
CA MET A 26 5.84 -12.47 11.40
C MET A 26 7.05 -11.67 10.92
N SER A 27 8.27 -12.06 11.28
CA SER A 27 9.47 -11.56 10.61
C SER A 27 9.87 -12.48 9.47
N CYS A 28 10.34 -11.93 8.36
CA CYS A 28 10.99 -12.67 7.29
C CYS A 28 12.09 -11.89 6.58
N ASP A 29 13.30 -12.45 6.63
CA ASP A 29 14.52 -11.85 6.08
C ASP A 29 14.65 -12.02 4.56
N ASN A 30 13.92 -12.98 3.97
CA ASN A 30 14.03 -13.29 2.54
C ASN A 30 12.69 -13.77 1.98
N MET A 31 11.73 -12.85 1.94
CA MET A 31 10.40 -13.10 1.39
C MET A 31 10.47 -13.20 -0.14
N GLY A 32 9.95 -14.28 -0.70
CA GLY A 32 9.77 -14.39 -2.15
C GLY A 32 8.68 -13.44 -2.66
N VAL A 33 8.86 -12.84 -3.84
CA VAL A 33 7.85 -11.97 -4.48
C VAL A 33 6.50 -12.67 -4.68
N ASP A 34 6.51 -13.98 -4.99
CA ASP A 34 5.29 -14.79 -5.16
C ASP A 34 4.59 -15.08 -3.82
N HIS A 35 5.37 -15.27 -2.76
CA HIS A 35 4.85 -15.45 -1.40
C HIS A 35 4.27 -14.15 -0.87
N TYR A 36 4.98 -13.02 -1.04
CA TYR A 36 4.44 -11.74 -0.59
C TYR A 36 3.19 -11.35 -1.36
N GLN A 37 3.14 -11.58 -2.67
CA GLN A 37 1.91 -11.39 -3.45
C GLN A 37 0.72 -12.14 -2.84
N TYR A 38 0.93 -13.42 -2.49
CA TYR A 38 -0.10 -14.23 -1.84
C TYR A 38 -0.52 -13.67 -0.47
N LEU A 39 0.43 -13.18 0.32
CA LEU A 39 0.17 -12.57 1.62
C LEU A 39 -0.62 -11.24 1.47
N VAL A 40 -0.22 -10.38 0.54
CA VAL A 40 -0.89 -9.11 0.23
C VAL A 40 -2.34 -9.33 -0.21
N ASP A 41 -2.58 -10.38 -1.00
CA ASP A 41 -3.92 -10.81 -1.43
C ASP A 41 -4.78 -11.39 -0.29
N ARG A 42 -4.16 -11.63 0.87
CA ARG A 42 -4.81 -12.08 2.12
C ARG A 42 -4.79 -11.02 3.22
N GLY A 43 -4.51 -9.76 2.84
CA GLY A 43 -4.59 -8.60 3.72
C GLY A 43 -3.34 -8.38 4.58
N TRP A 44 -2.23 -9.08 4.33
CA TRP A 44 -0.96 -8.80 5.01
C TRP A 44 -0.26 -7.58 4.41
N ARG A 45 0.52 -6.88 5.23
CA ARG A 45 1.44 -5.81 4.83
C ARG A 45 2.79 -6.00 5.51
N ARG A 46 3.75 -5.12 5.20
CA ARG A 46 5.11 -5.20 5.74
C ARG A 46 5.72 -3.84 6.06
N SER A 47 6.73 -3.87 6.92
CA SER A 47 7.67 -2.81 7.26
C SER A 47 9.04 -3.46 7.39
N GLY A 48 9.92 -3.18 6.42
CA GLY A 48 11.15 -3.96 6.25
C GLY A 48 10.87 -5.46 6.14
N SER A 49 11.50 -6.22 7.05
CA SER A 49 11.33 -7.66 7.23
C SER A 49 10.18 -8.04 8.16
N LEU A 50 9.50 -7.09 8.81
CA LEU A 50 8.32 -7.37 9.64
C LEU A 50 7.06 -7.38 8.75
N TYR A 51 6.28 -8.44 8.81
CA TYR A 51 5.01 -8.62 8.11
C TYR A 51 3.89 -8.67 9.14
N TYR A 52 2.74 -8.09 8.81
CA TYR A 52 1.65 -8.00 9.76
C TYR A 52 0.27 -8.06 9.09
N LYS A 53 -0.69 -8.63 9.81
CA LYS A 53 -2.11 -8.69 9.45
C LYS A 53 -2.95 -8.21 10.64
N PRO A 54 -3.60 -7.05 10.55
CA PRO A 54 -4.52 -6.57 11.59
C PRO A 54 -5.75 -7.47 11.74
N ASP A 55 -6.25 -7.63 12.97
CA ASP A 55 -7.59 -8.17 13.25
C ASP A 55 -8.61 -7.05 13.03
N LEU A 56 -9.20 -6.99 11.84
CA LEU A 56 -10.14 -5.95 11.47
C LEU A 56 -11.41 -5.95 12.33
N LEU A 57 -11.82 -7.11 12.87
CA LEU A 57 -13.06 -7.22 13.66
C LEU A 57 -12.90 -6.51 15.01
N ARG A 58 -11.70 -6.59 15.60
CA ARG A 58 -11.41 -6.02 16.93
C ARG A 58 -10.68 -4.68 16.89
N SER A 59 -9.97 -4.37 15.81
CA SER A 59 -9.23 -3.10 15.63
C SER A 59 -10.15 -1.90 15.81
N CYS A 60 -9.75 -0.84 16.54
CA CYS A 60 -10.55 0.38 16.71
C CYS A 60 -10.97 1.04 15.37
N CYS A 61 -10.11 0.92 14.36
CA CYS A 61 -10.24 1.46 13.02
C CYS A 61 -9.84 0.37 11.99
N PRO A 62 -10.79 -0.29 11.29
CA PRO A 62 -10.45 -1.42 10.43
C PRO A 62 -9.63 -1.01 9.19
N HIS A 63 -8.55 -1.77 8.96
CA HIS A 63 -7.57 -1.56 7.90
C HIS A 63 -7.91 -2.37 6.66
N TYR A 64 -8.87 -1.91 5.86
CA TYR A 64 -9.24 -2.62 4.64
C TYR A 64 -8.16 -2.52 3.57
N THR A 65 -7.79 -3.65 2.98
CA THR A 65 -6.92 -3.64 1.80
C THR A 65 -7.72 -3.18 0.59
N ILE A 66 -7.19 -2.21 -0.16
CA ILE A 66 -7.80 -1.76 -1.42
C ILE A 66 -6.82 -1.87 -2.59
N ARG A 67 -7.37 -2.20 -3.76
CA ARG A 67 -6.66 -2.18 -5.03
C ARG A 67 -7.54 -1.61 -6.12
N LEU A 68 -6.92 -1.17 -7.21
CA LEU A 68 -7.62 -0.85 -8.45
C LEU A 68 -6.95 -1.57 -9.61
N LYS A 69 -7.71 -1.87 -10.66
CA LYS A 69 -7.17 -2.44 -11.88
C LYS A 69 -6.72 -1.32 -12.81
N ALA A 70 -5.44 -1.31 -13.17
CA ALA A 70 -4.83 -0.16 -13.86
C ALA A 70 -5.50 0.14 -15.20
N SER A 71 -5.91 -0.90 -15.93
CA SER A 71 -6.60 -0.77 -17.23
C SER A 71 -8.02 -0.21 -17.14
N GLU A 72 -8.66 -0.27 -15.98
CA GLU A 72 -10.05 0.17 -15.77
C GLU A 72 -10.15 1.54 -15.09
N PHE A 73 -9.03 2.02 -14.55
CA PHE A 73 -8.97 3.26 -13.80
C PHE A 73 -9.32 4.49 -14.64
N LYS A 74 -10.22 5.32 -14.10
CA LYS A 74 -10.63 6.57 -14.73
C LYS A 74 -10.39 7.74 -13.79
N PRO A 75 -9.32 8.53 -14.01
CA PRO A 75 -9.00 9.68 -13.16
C PRO A 75 -10.16 10.67 -13.06
N LYS A 76 -10.60 10.99 -11.84
CA LYS A 76 -11.63 12.01 -11.56
C LYS A 76 -11.10 13.43 -11.70
N LYS A 77 -12.00 14.42 -11.71
CA LYS A 77 -11.66 15.84 -11.95
C LYS A 77 -10.56 16.34 -11.01
N ASP A 78 -10.64 16.04 -9.72
CA ASP A 78 -9.67 16.46 -8.70
C ASP A 78 -8.30 15.79 -8.88
N GLN A 79 -8.27 14.52 -9.28
CA GLN A 79 -7.03 13.80 -9.60
C GLN A 79 -6.35 14.40 -10.85
N ARG A 80 -7.14 14.65 -11.92
CA ARG A 80 -6.66 15.33 -13.12
C ARG A 80 -6.14 16.75 -12.81
N GLN A 81 -6.83 17.47 -11.91
CA GLN A 81 -6.38 18.79 -11.47
C GLN A 81 -5.07 18.72 -10.70
N ALA A 82 -4.88 17.75 -9.80
CA ALA A 82 -3.62 17.61 -9.06
C ALA A 82 -2.41 17.45 -9.99
N ILE A 83 -2.46 16.50 -10.94
CA ILE A 83 -1.35 16.29 -11.88
C ILE A 83 -1.18 17.46 -12.86
N ASN A 84 -2.27 18.09 -13.32
CA ASN A 84 -2.17 19.26 -14.20
C ASN A 84 -1.56 20.47 -13.49
N ARG A 85 -1.90 20.71 -12.21
CA ARG A 85 -1.29 21.75 -11.39
C ARG A 85 0.22 21.53 -11.25
N TRP A 86 0.64 20.30 -10.94
CA TRP A 86 2.05 19.93 -10.87
C TRP A 86 2.77 20.18 -12.20
N ASN A 87 2.20 19.68 -13.30
CA ASN A 87 2.75 19.90 -14.64
C ASN A 87 2.86 21.38 -14.99
N ASP A 88 1.86 22.20 -14.66
CA ASP A 88 1.85 23.62 -14.95
C ASP A 88 2.91 24.39 -14.17
N PHE A 89 3.19 23.97 -12.92
CA PHE A 89 4.27 24.49 -12.10
C PHE A 89 5.64 24.17 -12.68
N VAL A 90 5.91 22.88 -12.95
CA VAL A 90 7.20 22.43 -13.49
C VAL A 90 7.50 23.08 -14.84
N LEU A 91 6.52 23.09 -15.75
CA LEU A 91 6.70 23.66 -17.09
C LEU A 91 6.84 25.19 -17.03
N GLY A 92 6.01 25.85 -16.22
CA GLY A 92 5.99 27.31 -16.13
C GLY A 92 5.34 28.02 -17.33
N PRO A 93 4.95 29.31 -17.16
CA PRO A 93 4.19 30.05 -18.16
C PRO A 93 5.03 30.47 -19.38
N GLU A 94 6.34 30.71 -19.21
CA GLU A 94 7.22 31.11 -20.31
C GLU A 94 7.45 29.97 -21.30
N TYR A 95 7.84 28.80 -20.81
CA TYR A 95 8.01 27.60 -21.63
C TYR A 95 6.72 27.28 -22.38
N LYS A 96 5.57 27.21 -21.69
CA LYS A 96 4.28 26.88 -22.32
C LYS A 96 3.95 27.82 -23.48
N ARG A 97 4.22 29.12 -23.33
CA ARG A 97 4.00 30.13 -24.37
C ARG A 97 4.91 29.90 -25.57
N LYS A 98 6.21 29.68 -25.35
CA LYS A 98 7.19 29.44 -26.43
C LYS A 98 6.94 28.11 -27.11
N ALA A 99 6.68 27.05 -26.36
CA ALA A 99 6.37 25.71 -26.87
C ALA A 99 5.12 25.72 -27.76
N ALA A 100 4.07 26.47 -27.38
CA ALA A 100 2.87 26.62 -28.22
C ALA A 100 3.15 27.28 -29.58
N MET A 101 4.18 28.13 -29.67
CA MET A 101 4.60 28.80 -30.91
C MET A 101 5.58 27.96 -31.73
N LEU A 102 6.54 27.30 -31.07
CA LEU A 102 7.64 26.59 -31.71
C LEU A 102 7.30 25.13 -32.05
N CYS A 103 6.47 24.48 -31.24
CA CYS A 103 6.00 23.11 -31.42
C CYS A 103 4.47 23.06 -31.36
N PRO A 104 3.75 23.65 -32.33
CA PRO A 104 2.29 23.63 -32.32
C PRO A 104 1.79 22.19 -32.49
N GLN A 105 0.92 21.76 -31.56
CA GLN A 105 0.27 20.46 -31.67
C GLN A 105 -0.52 20.35 -32.97
N THR A 106 -0.36 19.22 -33.65
CA THR A 106 -1.08 18.92 -34.88
C THR A 106 -2.58 18.81 -34.64
N ARG A 107 -3.38 18.95 -35.70
CA ARG A 107 -4.84 18.76 -35.60
C ARG A 107 -5.21 17.35 -35.13
N GLU A 108 -4.40 16.36 -35.50
CA GLU A 108 -4.56 14.96 -35.12
C GLU A 108 -4.26 14.73 -33.64
N GLU A 109 -3.16 15.28 -33.12
CA GLU A 109 -2.84 15.24 -31.69
C GLU A 109 -3.92 15.94 -30.86
N LYS A 110 -4.35 17.13 -31.29
CA LYS A 110 -5.46 17.83 -30.63
C LYS A 110 -6.75 17.01 -30.67
N ARG A 111 -7.02 16.27 -31.74
CA ARG A 111 -8.18 15.37 -31.85
C ARG A 111 -8.04 14.16 -30.93
N ARG A 112 -6.85 13.54 -30.85
CA ARG A 112 -6.55 12.42 -29.94
C ARG A 112 -6.73 12.81 -28.47
N LEU A 113 -6.35 14.03 -28.12
CA LEU A 113 -6.46 14.58 -26.76
C LEU A 113 -7.86 15.14 -26.45
N ARG A 114 -8.76 15.25 -27.45
CA ARG A 114 -10.13 15.71 -27.23
C ARG A 114 -10.97 14.57 -26.67
N GLY A 115 -11.51 14.78 -25.47
CA GLY A 115 -12.57 13.94 -24.90
C GLY A 115 -12.10 12.73 -24.08
N CYS A 116 -10.80 12.41 -24.05
CA CYS A 116 -10.23 11.36 -23.20
C CYS A 116 -9.02 11.89 -22.42
N PHE A 117 -8.93 11.55 -21.14
CA PHE A 117 -7.75 11.84 -20.33
C PHE A 117 -6.79 10.66 -20.44
N ASP A 118 -5.66 10.87 -21.11
CA ASP A 118 -4.57 9.90 -21.20
C ASP A 118 -3.70 10.00 -19.95
N LEU A 119 -3.76 8.96 -19.10
CA LEU A 119 -3.04 8.94 -17.83
C LEU A 119 -1.53 8.94 -18.02
N SER A 120 -1.01 8.03 -18.86
CA SER A 120 0.43 7.92 -19.12
C SER A 120 0.98 9.22 -19.66
N LEU A 121 0.32 9.82 -20.66
CA LEU A 121 0.75 11.12 -21.18
C LEU A 121 0.74 12.20 -20.09
N ALA A 122 -0.28 12.23 -19.23
CA ALA A 122 -0.42 13.26 -18.21
C ALA A 122 0.64 13.17 -17.12
N VAL A 123 1.01 11.98 -16.66
CA VAL A 123 2.02 11.81 -15.60
C VAL A 123 3.45 12.04 -16.09
N HIS A 124 3.71 11.75 -17.37
CA HIS A 124 5.01 11.93 -18.00
C HIS A 124 5.24 13.33 -18.59
N LYS A 125 4.18 14.13 -18.70
CA LYS A 125 4.18 15.43 -19.42
C LYS A 125 5.27 16.40 -18.97
N ALA A 126 5.58 16.42 -17.68
CA ALA A 126 6.55 17.34 -17.10
C ALA A 126 7.90 16.68 -16.79
N GLU A 127 8.07 15.38 -17.06
CA GLU A 127 9.37 14.72 -16.90
C GLU A 127 10.35 15.25 -17.96
N TYR A 128 11.52 15.69 -17.53
CA TYR A 128 12.46 16.48 -18.33
C TYR A 128 12.86 15.82 -19.66
N ASP A 129 13.02 14.50 -19.67
CA ASP A 129 13.38 13.73 -20.86
C ASP A 129 12.25 13.65 -21.90
N ASN A 130 11.00 13.88 -21.50
CA ASN A 130 9.83 13.85 -22.36
C ASN A 130 9.43 15.25 -22.89
N ILE A 131 10.08 16.30 -22.40
CA ILE A 131 9.78 17.68 -22.77
C ILE A 131 10.48 18.04 -24.08
N SER A 132 9.71 18.53 -25.06
CA SER A 132 10.27 19.08 -26.31
C SER A 132 10.96 20.42 -26.04
N ARG A 133 12.24 20.53 -26.40
CA ARG A 133 13.06 21.73 -26.18
C ARG A 133 13.66 22.27 -27.49
N PRO A 134 12.83 22.79 -28.42
CA PRO A 134 13.32 23.38 -29.66
C PRO A 134 14.18 24.62 -29.38
N GLY A 135 15.10 24.92 -30.29
CA GLY A 135 15.90 26.15 -30.24
C GLY A 135 15.02 27.40 -30.39
N ASP A 136 15.21 28.37 -29.50
CA ASP A 136 14.61 29.70 -29.62
C ASP A 136 15.29 30.44 -30.77
N LYS A 137 14.50 30.86 -31.77
CA LYS A 137 15.01 31.55 -32.97
C LYS A 137 15.78 32.84 -32.66
N ARG A 138 15.57 33.45 -31.50
CA ARG A 138 16.23 34.69 -31.09
C ARG A 138 17.56 34.45 -30.38
N THR A 139 17.64 33.43 -29.53
CA THR A 139 18.83 33.18 -28.69
C THR A 139 19.68 32.01 -29.18
N GLY A 140 19.16 31.16 -30.06
CA GLY A 140 19.79 29.92 -30.51
C GLY A 140 19.77 28.78 -29.48
N ASN A 141 19.44 29.08 -28.21
CA ASN A 141 19.41 28.11 -27.13
C ASN A 141 18.08 27.35 -27.08
N PRO A 142 18.05 26.09 -26.63
CA PRO A 142 16.82 25.36 -26.34
C PRO A 142 15.93 26.14 -25.37
N ILE A 143 14.61 26.10 -25.58
CA ILE A 143 13.67 26.55 -24.54
C ILE A 143 13.68 25.54 -23.40
N GLU A 144 13.75 26.02 -22.16
CA GLU A 144 13.77 25.18 -20.96
C GLU A 144 12.46 25.37 -20.15
N PRO A 145 11.96 24.32 -19.47
CA PRO A 145 10.89 24.46 -18.49
C PRO A 145 11.35 25.31 -17.30
N ALA A 146 10.40 25.76 -16.47
CA ALA A 146 10.72 26.50 -15.24
C ALA A 146 11.54 25.64 -14.25
N HIS A 147 11.29 24.34 -14.24
CA HIS A 147 12.00 23.38 -13.39
C HIS A 147 12.38 22.12 -14.17
N LYS A 148 13.53 21.53 -13.83
CA LYS A 148 13.94 20.21 -14.28
C LYS A 148 13.32 19.16 -13.35
N PHE A 149 12.32 18.42 -13.82
CA PHE A 149 11.67 17.37 -13.03
C PHE A 149 12.03 15.98 -13.55
N GLU A 150 12.49 15.11 -12.67
CA GLU A 150 12.96 13.76 -12.98
C GLU A 150 12.29 12.75 -12.04
N VAL A 151 11.82 11.62 -12.59
CA VAL A 151 11.28 10.51 -11.81
C VAL A 151 12.06 9.26 -12.14
N ASN A 152 12.70 8.67 -11.14
CA ASN A 152 13.54 7.48 -11.31
C ASN A 152 13.10 6.36 -10.38
N LEU A 153 13.08 5.14 -10.91
CA LEU A 153 12.88 3.94 -10.11
C LEU A 153 14.24 3.38 -9.69
N GLU A 154 14.59 3.59 -8.42
CA GLU A 154 15.85 3.19 -7.82
C GLU A 154 15.69 1.98 -6.89
N GLY A 155 16.80 1.35 -6.50
CA GLY A 155 16.75 0.36 -5.41
C GLY A 155 16.32 0.99 -4.09
N ASP A 156 15.79 0.14 -3.21
CA ASP A 156 15.42 0.48 -1.83
C ASP A 156 16.63 0.78 -0.91
N SER A 157 17.85 0.78 -1.45
CA SER A 157 19.05 1.07 -0.67
C SER A 157 19.04 2.47 -0.04
N PHE A 158 19.62 2.54 1.16
CA PHE A 158 19.85 3.78 1.88
C PHE A 158 20.63 4.80 1.05
N THR A 159 20.15 6.05 1.06
CA THR A 159 20.96 7.22 0.70
C THR A 159 20.72 8.30 1.75
N ARG A 160 21.71 9.17 1.95
CA ARG A 160 21.58 10.34 2.83
C ARG A 160 20.40 11.22 2.39
N GLU A 161 20.30 11.48 1.09
CA GLU A 161 19.23 12.27 0.48
C GLU A 161 17.83 11.72 0.81
N LYS A 162 17.61 10.40 0.67
CA LYS A 162 16.31 9.76 1.02
C LYS A 162 15.99 9.90 2.51
N TYR A 163 16.99 9.69 3.37
CA TYR A 163 16.82 9.79 4.82
C TYR A 163 16.50 11.23 5.27
N GLU A 164 17.12 12.25 4.66
CA GLU A 164 16.85 13.65 5.00
C GLU A 164 15.42 14.07 4.68
N VAL A 165 14.91 13.69 3.49
CA VAL A 165 13.50 13.94 3.12
C VAL A 165 12.55 13.18 4.05
N PHE A 166 12.87 11.91 4.36
CA PHE A 166 12.10 11.11 5.31
C PHE A 166 12.06 11.76 6.70
N LEU A 167 13.21 12.15 7.24
CA LEU A 167 13.29 12.76 8.57
C LEU A 167 12.48 14.06 8.61
N LYS A 168 12.64 14.93 7.60
CA LYS A 168 11.87 16.17 7.50
C LYS A 168 10.36 15.90 7.48
N TYR A 169 9.93 14.89 6.71
CA TYR A 169 8.54 14.45 6.68
C TYR A 169 8.05 13.98 8.06
N GLN A 170 8.78 13.09 8.75
CA GLN A 170 8.39 12.62 10.08
C GLN A 170 8.26 13.77 11.10
N LEU A 171 9.21 14.69 11.12
CA LEU A 171 9.22 15.81 12.07
C LEU A 171 8.08 16.81 11.82
N GLU A 172 7.83 17.17 10.57
CA GLU A 172 6.89 18.25 10.24
C GLU A 172 5.47 17.76 10.00
N VAL A 173 5.30 16.55 9.46
CA VAL A 173 4.01 15.99 9.07
C VAL A 173 3.47 15.10 10.19
N HIS A 174 4.25 14.11 10.63
CA HIS A 174 3.86 13.21 11.72
C HIS A 174 4.08 13.81 13.13
N LYS A 175 4.82 14.92 13.23
CA LYS A 175 5.19 15.55 14.53
C LYS A 175 5.99 14.63 15.45
N ASP A 176 6.66 13.63 14.88
CA ASP A 176 7.51 12.71 15.63
C ASP A 176 8.74 13.43 16.19
N PRO A 177 9.27 13.00 17.35
CA PRO A 177 10.53 13.54 17.85
C PRO A 177 11.72 13.01 17.05
N ALA A 178 12.71 13.87 16.78
CA ALA A 178 13.93 13.50 16.05
C ALA A 178 14.71 12.33 16.68
N SER A 179 14.56 12.12 17.99
CA SER A 179 15.16 11.00 18.72
C SER A 179 14.67 9.63 18.24
N ARG A 180 13.44 9.54 17.71
CA ARG A 180 12.81 8.31 17.18
C ARG A 180 13.53 7.84 15.91
N TRP A 181 13.84 8.76 15.01
CA TRP A 181 14.23 8.43 13.64
C TRP A 181 15.73 8.51 13.38
N LYS A 182 16.47 7.50 13.84
CA LYS A 182 17.89 7.29 13.48
C LYS A 182 18.01 6.60 12.11
N GLU A 183 19.18 6.73 11.46
CA GLU A 183 19.45 6.06 10.18
C GLU A 183 19.20 4.53 10.20
N ALA A 184 19.48 3.88 11.33
CA ALA A 184 19.24 2.45 11.49
C ALA A 184 17.74 2.10 11.45
N ALA A 185 16.89 2.94 12.04
CA ALA A 185 15.43 2.78 11.99
C ALA A 185 14.92 2.95 10.55
N PHE A 186 15.34 4.02 9.87
CA PHE A 186 14.99 4.22 8.45
C PHE A 186 15.44 3.04 7.56
N LYS A 187 16.64 2.49 7.79
CA LYS A 187 17.12 1.31 7.06
C LYS A 187 16.24 0.08 7.29
N ARG A 188 15.88 -0.20 8.55
CA ARG A 188 14.99 -1.32 8.88
C ARG A 188 13.59 -1.12 8.35
N PHE A 189 13.08 0.11 8.34
CA PHE A 189 11.73 0.38 7.88
C PHE A 189 11.61 0.28 6.36
N LEU A 190 12.51 0.96 5.63
CA LEU A 190 12.32 1.25 4.20
C LEU A 190 13.44 0.72 3.29
N CYS A 191 14.54 0.18 3.83
CA CYS A 191 15.68 -0.30 3.02
C CYS A 191 15.95 -1.80 3.11
N THR A 192 15.08 -2.56 3.76
CA THR A 192 15.15 -4.03 3.89
C THR A 192 13.91 -4.65 3.25
N GLY A 193 13.65 -4.27 1.99
CA GLY A 193 12.53 -4.79 1.22
C GLY A 193 12.78 -6.19 0.65
N ILE A 194 11.94 -6.53 -0.32
CA ILE A 194 11.95 -7.80 -1.04
C ILE A 194 13.04 -7.78 -2.12
N ASP A 195 13.76 -8.91 -2.20
CA ASP A 195 14.82 -9.13 -3.18
C ASP A 195 14.36 -8.83 -4.61
N ARG A 196 15.14 -7.98 -5.30
CA ARG A 196 14.85 -7.57 -6.67
C ARG A 196 15.15 -8.67 -7.67
N LYS A 197 14.23 -8.89 -8.61
CA LYS A 197 14.38 -9.81 -9.74
C LYS A 197 13.97 -9.11 -11.03
N ILE A 198 14.61 -9.44 -12.14
CA ILE A 198 14.21 -8.94 -13.46
C ILE A 198 13.82 -10.14 -14.31
N LEU A 199 12.58 -10.17 -14.74
CA LEU A 199 12.04 -11.18 -15.65
C LEU A 199 11.91 -10.60 -17.04
N LYS A 200 12.16 -11.42 -18.06
CA LYS A 200 11.88 -11.09 -19.46
C LYS A 200 10.72 -11.96 -19.92
N ILE A 201 9.55 -11.35 -20.12
CA ILE A 201 8.32 -12.03 -20.53
C ILE A 201 7.89 -11.42 -21.86
N ASN A 202 7.82 -12.23 -22.92
CA ASN A 202 7.38 -11.79 -24.25
C ASN A 202 8.09 -10.51 -24.76
N GLY A 203 9.40 -10.41 -24.52
CA GLY A 203 10.21 -9.24 -24.89
C GLY A 203 10.05 -8.01 -23.98
N LYS A 204 9.11 -8.02 -23.03
CA LYS A 204 8.97 -6.98 -22.00
C LYS A 204 9.80 -7.33 -20.77
N THR A 205 10.38 -6.30 -20.16
CA THR A 205 11.14 -6.43 -18.91
C THR A 205 10.23 -6.14 -17.74
N LEU A 206 10.02 -7.12 -16.88
CA LEU A 206 9.24 -7.02 -15.65
C LEU A 206 10.20 -6.95 -14.45
N LYS A 207 10.15 -5.85 -13.70
CA LYS A 207 10.99 -5.61 -12.52
C LYS A 207 10.25 -6.00 -11.26
N LEU A 208 10.67 -7.01 -10.54
CA LEU A 208 10.05 -7.46 -9.29
C LEU A 208 10.92 -7.11 -8.07
N GLY A 209 10.31 -7.04 -6.89
CA GLY A 209 10.95 -6.70 -5.62
C GLY A 209 10.75 -5.24 -5.20
N SER A 210 11.51 -4.79 -4.21
CA SER A 210 11.34 -3.44 -3.64
C SER A 210 12.18 -2.37 -4.33
N TYR A 211 11.55 -1.23 -4.57
CA TYR A 211 12.11 -0.07 -5.24
C TYR A 211 11.65 1.24 -4.58
N HIS A 212 12.46 2.28 -4.74
CA HIS A 212 12.10 3.65 -4.41
C HIS A 212 11.85 4.44 -5.70
N GLN A 213 10.64 4.93 -5.88
CA GLN A 213 10.29 5.89 -6.93
C GLN A 213 10.62 7.30 -6.44
N CYS A 214 11.77 7.80 -6.90
CA CYS A 214 12.35 9.07 -6.48
C CYS A 214 11.93 10.20 -7.41
N TYR A 215 11.37 11.27 -6.85
CA TYR A 215 10.93 12.47 -7.56
C TYR A 215 11.92 13.60 -7.28
N ARG A 216 12.63 14.07 -8.30
CA ARG A 216 13.60 15.16 -8.18
C ARG A 216 13.14 16.40 -8.92
N LEU A 217 13.27 17.55 -8.28
CA LEU A 217 13.02 18.87 -8.86
C LEU A 217 14.30 19.69 -8.77
N ASP A 218 14.81 20.15 -9.92
CA ASP A 218 16.07 20.88 -10.05
C ASP A 218 17.27 20.17 -9.38
N GLY A 219 17.27 18.83 -9.48
CA GLY A 219 18.30 17.98 -8.89
C GLY A 219 18.12 17.68 -7.39
N LYS A 220 17.13 18.28 -6.71
CA LYS A 220 16.80 17.99 -5.30
C LYS A 220 15.69 16.92 -5.23
N LEU A 221 15.88 15.88 -4.42
CA LEU A 221 14.80 14.93 -4.10
C LEU A 221 13.70 15.61 -3.27
N VAL A 222 12.47 15.57 -3.78
CA VAL A 222 11.29 16.21 -3.15
C VAL A 222 10.23 15.22 -2.70
N ALA A 223 10.24 13.99 -3.24
CA ALA A 223 9.36 12.92 -2.78
C ALA A 223 9.95 11.55 -3.09
N VAL A 224 9.49 10.54 -2.34
CA VAL A 224 9.84 9.13 -2.53
C VAL A 224 8.61 8.25 -2.29
N GLY A 225 8.21 7.51 -3.31
CA GLY A 225 7.28 6.39 -3.17
C GLY A 225 8.05 5.08 -2.94
N VAL A 226 7.73 4.36 -1.88
CA VAL A 226 8.29 3.04 -1.56
C VAL A 226 7.36 1.99 -2.12
N LEU A 227 7.83 1.23 -3.11
CA LEU A 227 7.02 0.34 -3.92
C LEU A 227 7.52 -1.09 -3.83
N ASP A 228 6.59 -2.02 -3.73
CA ASP A 228 6.82 -3.43 -4.02
C ASP A 228 6.23 -3.77 -5.38
N LEU A 229 7.09 -4.16 -6.30
CA LEU A 229 6.69 -4.64 -7.60
C LEU A 229 6.55 -6.17 -7.54
N LEU A 230 5.32 -6.64 -7.61
CA LEU A 230 4.92 -8.03 -7.41
C LEU A 230 4.44 -8.64 -8.73
N PRO A 231 4.34 -9.99 -8.84
CA PRO A 231 4.09 -10.65 -10.10
C PRO A 231 2.93 -10.09 -10.94
N HIS A 232 1.87 -9.58 -10.30
CA HIS A 232 0.74 -8.97 -11.00
C HIS A 232 0.32 -7.59 -10.47
N ALA A 233 1.11 -6.99 -9.57
CA ALA A 233 0.72 -5.77 -8.88
C ALA A 233 1.87 -4.81 -8.59
N VAL A 234 1.58 -3.52 -8.67
CA VAL A 234 2.37 -2.46 -8.01
C VAL A 234 1.76 -2.22 -6.63
N SER A 235 2.50 -2.40 -5.55
CA SER A 235 2.02 -2.17 -4.19
C SER A 235 2.72 -0.96 -3.56
N SER A 236 1.92 0.06 -3.22
CA SER A 236 2.39 1.25 -2.50
C SER A 236 2.55 0.92 -1.02
N VAL A 237 3.80 0.88 -0.55
CA VAL A 237 4.15 0.57 0.85
C VAL A 237 4.11 1.83 1.68
N TYR A 238 4.80 2.88 1.23
CA TYR A 238 4.92 4.14 1.95
C TYR A 238 5.20 5.30 0.98
N LEU A 239 4.83 6.52 1.35
CA LEU A 239 5.12 7.73 0.59
C LEU A 239 5.55 8.81 1.57
N PHE A 240 6.69 9.44 1.31
CA PHE A 240 7.16 10.61 2.05
C PHE A 240 7.67 11.68 1.10
N TYR A 241 7.56 12.94 1.51
CA TYR A 241 7.95 14.08 0.68
C TYR A 241 8.47 15.24 1.51
N ASP A 242 9.17 16.16 0.87
CA ASP A 242 9.58 17.41 1.49
C ASP A 242 8.30 18.26 1.74
N PRO A 243 7.97 18.59 3.01
CA PRO A 243 6.75 19.32 3.38
C PRO A 243 6.60 20.70 2.73
N GLU A 244 7.69 21.28 2.22
CA GLU A 244 7.65 22.50 1.39
C GLU A 244 6.73 22.33 0.18
N TYR A 245 6.60 21.10 -0.32
CA TYR A 245 5.80 20.75 -1.48
C TYR A 245 4.42 20.13 -1.14
N GLN A 246 3.99 20.15 0.12
CA GLN A 246 2.72 19.55 0.56
C GLN A 246 1.49 20.01 -0.25
N HIS A 247 1.49 21.27 -0.70
CA HIS A 247 0.39 21.91 -1.44
C HIS A 247 0.17 21.35 -2.86
N TRP A 248 1.05 20.46 -3.33
CA TRP A 248 0.96 19.78 -4.62
C TRP A 248 0.25 18.42 -4.56
N ASP A 249 -0.24 17.99 -3.39
CA ASP A 249 -0.96 16.73 -3.17
C ASP A 249 -0.15 15.51 -3.67
N PHE A 250 1.07 15.31 -3.16
CA PHE A 250 1.94 14.21 -3.60
C PHE A 250 1.29 12.83 -3.44
N GLY A 251 0.35 12.64 -2.50
CA GLY A 251 -0.46 11.42 -2.41
C GLY A 251 -1.29 11.12 -3.67
N LYS A 252 -1.81 12.15 -4.35
CA LYS A 252 -2.54 11.97 -5.63
C LYS A 252 -1.57 11.85 -6.80
N VAL A 253 -0.53 12.69 -6.83
CA VAL A 253 0.47 12.69 -7.92
C VAL A 253 1.16 11.33 -8.00
N SER A 254 1.60 10.79 -6.86
CA SER A 254 2.23 9.48 -6.77
C SER A 254 1.29 8.35 -7.15
N ALA A 255 0.06 8.31 -6.61
CA ALA A 255 -0.91 7.29 -6.96
C ALA A 255 -1.25 7.27 -8.46
N LEU A 256 -1.32 8.43 -9.12
CA LEU A 256 -1.50 8.51 -10.57
C LEU A 256 -0.28 7.96 -11.32
N ARG A 257 0.94 8.32 -10.89
CA ARG A 257 2.18 7.84 -11.51
C ARG A 257 2.38 6.34 -11.32
N GLU A 258 2.06 5.80 -10.15
CA GLU A 258 2.13 4.39 -9.80
C GLU A 258 1.07 3.56 -10.54
N THR A 259 -0.14 4.12 -10.74
CA THR A 259 -1.15 3.50 -11.61
C THR A 259 -0.69 3.47 -13.07
N ALA A 260 -0.05 4.55 -13.55
CA ALA A 260 0.53 4.60 -14.88
C ALA A 260 1.68 3.57 -15.04
N LEU A 261 2.54 3.45 -14.03
CA LEU A 261 3.60 2.43 -13.97
C LEU A 261 3.00 1.02 -14.10
N ALA A 262 1.90 0.74 -13.38
CA ALA A 262 1.20 -0.53 -13.49
C ALA A 262 0.75 -0.80 -14.94
N LEU A 263 0.09 0.17 -15.57
CA LEU A 263 -0.40 0.09 -16.94
C LEU A 263 0.72 -0.10 -17.98
N GLU A 264 1.80 0.68 -17.86
CA GLU A 264 2.91 0.74 -18.83
C GLU A 264 3.75 -0.55 -18.83
N VAL A 265 4.06 -1.06 -17.64
CA VAL A 265 4.90 -2.25 -17.49
C VAL A 265 4.09 -3.53 -17.70
N GLY A 266 2.78 -3.48 -17.45
CA GLY A 266 1.87 -4.62 -17.60
C GLY A 266 1.59 -5.35 -16.30
N TYR A 267 1.57 -4.63 -15.17
CA TYR A 267 0.93 -5.11 -13.94
C TYR A 267 -0.58 -4.91 -14.06
N ASP A 268 -1.35 -5.85 -13.52
CA ASP A 268 -2.81 -5.77 -13.58
C ASP A 268 -3.37 -4.76 -12.58
N TYR A 269 -2.79 -4.72 -11.38
CA TYR A 269 -3.34 -3.97 -10.26
C TYR A 269 -2.36 -2.98 -9.64
N TYR A 270 -2.93 -1.92 -9.08
CA TYR A 270 -2.24 -1.01 -8.17
C TYR A 270 -2.88 -1.13 -6.77
N TYR A 271 -2.10 -1.55 -5.79
CA TYR A 271 -2.50 -1.68 -4.39
C TYR A 271 -2.15 -0.39 -3.67
N MET A 272 -3.17 0.33 -3.20
CA MET A 272 -3.02 1.65 -2.58
C MET A 272 -2.72 1.55 -1.06
N GLY A 273 -2.30 0.38 -0.59
CA GLY A 273 -2.13 0.09 0.83
C GLY A 273 -3.47 -0.17 1.54
N TYR A 274 -3.55 0.27 2.80
CA TYR A 274 -4.79 0.20 3.57
C TYR A 274 -5.71 1.39 3.28
N TYR A 275 -6.99 1.19 3.57
CA TYR A 275 -8.06 2.16 3.61
C TYR A 275 -8.79 2.02 4.96
N ILE A 276 -8.88 3.13 5.68
CA ILE A 276 -9.59 3.21 6.95
C ILE A 276 -10.73 4.19 6.76
N HIS A 277 -11.96 3.70 6.86
CA HIS A 277 -13.14 4.48 6.52
C HIS A 277 -13.36 5.69 7.45
N SER A 278 -13.03 5.53 8.74
CA SER A 278 -13.09 6.58 9.76
C SER A 278 -11.99 7.63 9.62
N CYS A 279 -10.89 7.35 8.91
CA CYS A 279 -9.78 8.29 8.76
C CYS A 279 -10.01 9.24 7.58
N ILE A 280 -10.23 10.53 7.87
CA ILE A 280 -10.50 11.58 6.87
C ILE A 280 -9.41 11.62 5.79
N LYS A 281 -8.14 11.49 6.19
CA LYS A 281 -7.01 11.48 5.27
C LYS A 281 -6.99 10.30 4.32
N MET A 282 -7.56 9.16 4.71
CA MET A 282 -7.60 7.99 3.84
C MET A 282 -8.81 8.00 2.91
N ARG A 283 -9.80 8.89 3.13
CA ARG A 283 -11.02 8.98 2.31
C ARG A 283 -10.73 9.31 0.85
N TYR A 284 -9.60 9.94 0.52
CA TYR A 284 -9.27 10.22 -0.89
C TYR A 284 -8.99 8.93 -1.68
N LYS A 285 -8.44 7.87 -1.07
CA LYS A 285 -8.07 6.63 -1.78
C LYS A 285 -9.30 5.93 -2.37
N ALA A 286 -10.42 5.98 -1.65
CA ALA A 286 -11.73 5.52 -2.13
C ALA A 286 -12.22 6.21 -3.42
N ARG A 287 -11.67 7.38 -3.77
CA ARG A 287 -12.09 8.12 -4.97
C ARG A 287 -11.39 7.64 -6.25
N PHE A 288 -10.42 6.73 -6.14
CA PHE A 288 -9.74 6.13 -7.28
C PHE A 288 -10.58 5.00 -7.88
N THR A 289 -11.51 5.33 -8.76
CA THR A 289 -12.54 4.38 -9.23
C THR A 289 -12.20 3.75 -10.59
N PRO A 290 -12.60 2.48 -10.84
CA PRO A 290 -13.17 1.54 -9.85
C PRO A 290 -12.10 1.07 -8.85
N THR A 291 -12.45 1.04 -7.57
CA THR A 291 -11.60 0.48 -6.50
C THR A 291 -12.29 -0.72 -5.89
N TYR A 292 -11.51 -1.71 -5.52
CA TYR A 292 -11.97 -2.97 -4.96
C TYR A 292 -11.41 -3.12 -3.56
N MET A 293 -12.27 -3.53 -2.64
CA MET A 293 -11.94 -3.80 -1.25
C MET A 293 -11.82 -5.31 -1.03
N LEU A 294 -10.75 -5.73 -0.38
CA LEU A 294 -10.55 -7.12 0.00
C LEU A 294 -11.46 -7.44 1.19
N ASP A 295 -12.30 -8.46 1.02
CA ASP A 295 -13.07 -9.00 2.12
C ASP A 295 -12.14 -9.71 3.12
N PRO A 296 -12.20 -9.37 4.42
CA PRO A 296 -11.31 -9.93 5.43
C PRO A 296 -11.62 -11.39 5.80
N GLU A 297 -12.78 -11.94 5.43
CA GLU A 297 -13.18 -13.31 5.74
C GLU A 297 -12.95 -14.25 4.56
N SER A 298 -13.44 -13.90 3.37
CA SER A 298 -13.37 -14.75 2.17
C SER A 298 -12.16 -14.47 1.27
N PHE A 299 -11.49 -13.33 1.44
CA PHE A 299 -10.47 -12.82 0.53
C PHE A 299 -10.98 -12.52 -0.89
N GLU A 300 -12.29 -12.36 -1.06
CA GLU A 300 -12.89 -11.91 -2.31
C GLU A 300 -12.74 -10.40 -2.47
N TRP A 301 -12.54 -9.96 -3.71
CA TRP A 301 -12.44 -8.54 -4.05
C TRP A 301 -13.82 -8.00 -4.42
N ASN A 302 -14.37 -7.14 -3.56
CA ASN A 302 -15.67 -6.51 -3.75
C ASN A 302 -15.51 -5.10 -4.31
N LEU A 303 -16.35 -4.70 -5.26
CA LEU A 303 -16.35 -3.31 -5.72
C LEU A 303 -16.71 -2.39 -4.56
N PHE A 304 -15.89 -1.36 -4.31
CA PHE A 304 -16.20 -0.36 -3.30
C PHE A 304 -17.09 0.72 -3.90
N ASP A 305 -18.38 0.39 -4.01
CA ASP A 305 -19.43 1.26 -4.51
C ASP A 305 -20.14 2.03 -3.38
N ASP A 306 -21.20 2.75 -3.73
CA ASP A 306 -21.96 3.57 -2.78
C ASP A 306 -22.72 2.72 -1.77
N ASP A 307 -23.14 1.48 -2.10
CA ASP A 307 -23.79 0.56 -1.15
C ASP A 307 -22.78 0.09 -0.08
N TYR A 308 -21.61 -0.37 -0.50
CA TYR A 308 -20.55 -0.77 0.42
C TYR A 308 -20.14 0.40 1.31
N ARG A 309 -20.04 1.60 0.75
CA ARG A 309 -19.73 2.82 1.51
C ARG A 309 -20.80 3.12 2.55
N GLN A 310 -22.09 3.07 2.21
CA GLN A 310 -23.19 3.32 3.15
C GLN A 310 -23.18 2.29 4.29
N LYS A 311 -22.84 1.03 4.01
CA LYS A 311 -22.66 0.00 5.05
C LYS A 311 -21.55 0.38 6.02
N LEU A 312 -20.41 0.90 5.53
CA LEU A 312 -19.30 1.37 6.36
C LEU A 312 -19.60 2.67 7.11
N ASP A 313 -20.46 3.55 6.57
CA ASP A 313 -20.92 4.74 7.29
C ASP A 313 -21.82 4.34 8.49
N LYS A 314 -22.55 3.21 8.40
CA LYS A 314 -23.43 2.68 9.47
C LYS A 314 -22.71 1.77 10.46
N ARG A 315 -21.72 1.00 10.01
CA ARG A 315 -21.03 -0.04 10.80
C ARG A 315 -19.53 0.02 10.56
N LYS A 316 -18.78 -0.18 11.63
CA LYS A 316 -17.31 -0.16 11.60
C LYS A 316 -16.71 -1.28 10.75
N TYR A 317 -17.29 -2.47 10.82
CA TYR A 317 -16.83 -3.67 10.10
C TYR A 317 -17.94 -4.16 9.16
N VAL A 318 -17.58 -4.37 7.91
CA VAL A 318 -18.41 -4.89 6.83
C VAL A 318 -17.67 -6.03 6.13
N SER A 319 -18.36 -7.15 5.99
CA SER A 319 -17.95 -8.30 5.19
C SER A 319 -19.20 -8.89 4.54
N PRO A 320 -19.35 -8.91 3.21
CA PRO A 320 -20.56 -9.46 2.57
C PRO A 320 -20.85 -10.94 2.93
N PRO A 321 -19.86 -11.85 2.99
CA PRO A 321 -20.07 -13.20 3.54
C PRO A 321 -20.63 -13.20 4.96
N HIS A 322 -20.09 -12.36 5.85
CA HIS A 322 -20.58 -12.20 7.21
C HIS A 322 -22.03 -11.70 7.23
N ASP A 323 -22.33 -10.67 6.43
CA ASP A 323 -23.66 -10.08 6.35
C ASP A 323 -24.71 -11.11 5.90
N ARG A 324 -24.37 -11.97 4.93
CA ARG A 324 -25.22 -13.09 4.51
C ARG A 324 -25.44 -14.11 5.63
N LYS A 325 -24.37 -14.49 6.33
CA LYS A 325 -24.42 -15.48 7.41
C LYS A 325 -25.30 -15.04 8.58
N TYR A 326 -25.30 -13.75 8.91
CA TYR A 326 -26.04 -13.19 10.04
C TYR A 326 -27.31 -12.41 9.64
N GLY A 327 -27.70 -12.42 8.36
CA GLY A 327 -28.93 -11.77 7.87
C GLY A 327 -28.92 -10.24 7.94
N LEU A 328 -27.75 -9.61 7.85
CA LEU A 328 -27.58 -8.15 8.02
C LEU A 328 -27.85 -7.36 6.73
N GLU A 329 -28.07 -8.02 5.59
CA GLU A 329 -28.32 -7.38 4.29
C GLU A 329 -29.63 -6.57 4.25
N ALA A 330 -30.64 -6.96 5.02
CA ALA A 330 -31.99 -6.37 4.98
C ALA A 330 -32.16 -5.07 5.80
N ALA A 331 -31.23 -4.74 6.69
CA ALA A 331 -31.30 -3.52 7.52
C ALA A 331 -30.89 -2.23 6.76
N GLY A 332 -30.46 -2.36 5.50
CA GLY A 332 -30.01 -1.24 4.65
C GLY A 332 -31.11 -0.53 3.88
N SER A 333 -32.27 -1.16 3.68
CA SER A 333 -33.28 -0.78 2.69
C SER A 333 -34.68 -0.47 3.24
N GLN A 334 -34.82 -0.22 4.55
CA GLN A 334 -36.06 0.37 5.06
C GLN A 334 -35.96 1.90 5.05
N GLU A 335 -36.55 2.51 4.02
CA GLU A 335 -37.01 3.90 4.09
C GLU A 335 -37.99 4.01 5.25
N HIS A 336 -37.57 4.61 6.37
CA HIS A 336 -38.50 5.04 7.40
C HIS A 336 -39.27 6.26 6.88
N ASN A 337 -40.39 5.99 6.23
CA ASN A 337 -41.56 6.83 6.31
C ASN A 337 -42.12 6.70 7.73
N GLU A 338 -41.87 7.68 8.60
CA GLU A 338 -42.88 8.07 9.57
C GLU A 338 -42.63 9.49 10.08
N SER A 339 -43.65 10.30 9.84
CA SER A 339 -43.95 11.58 10.45
C SER A 339 -43.87 11.51 11.96
N ASP A 340 -43.04 12.35 12.57
CA ASP A 340 -43.46 13.22 13.68
C ASP A 340 -42.38 14.26 14.00
N LYS A 341 -42.76 15.54 13.87
CA LYS A 341 -42.04 16.69 14.43
C LYS A 341 -42.69 17.05 15.77
N PRO A 342 -41.92 17.71 16.66
CA PRO A 342 -42.33 19.06 17.01
C PRO A 342 -41.22 20.11 16.82
N SER A 343 -41.65 21.16 16.12
CA SER A 343 -41.20 22.56 16.07
C SER A 343 -40.03 23.06 16.95
N ALA A 344 -39.06 23.71 16.30
CA ALA A 344 -38.55 25.03 16.67
C ALA A 344 -38.01 25.76 15.41
N ASP A 345 -38.12 27.09 15.42
CA ASP A 345 -38.25 28.07 14.33
C ASP A 345 -37.05 28.25 13.37
N PRO A 346 -37.25 28.80 12.15
CA PRO A 346 -36.21 29.04 11.15
C PRO A 346 -35.64 30.47 11.22
N GLY A 347 -34.34 30.57 11.50
CA GLY A 347 -33.55 31.79 11.31
C GLY A 347 -32.76 31.75 10.00
N ASP A 348 -33.20 32.55 9.04
CA ASP A 348 -32.59 32.81 7.74
C ASP A 348 -31.16 33.40 7.86
N ALA A 349 -30.20 32.83 7.14
CA ALA A 349 -29.09 33.59 6.54
C ALA A 349 -28.33 32.75 5.52
N ARG A 350 -28.67 32.97 4.24
CA ARG A 350 -27.81 32.69 3.09
C ARG A 350 -26.42 33.32 3.26
N ASN A 351 -25.36 32.54 3.02
CA ASN A 351 -24.09 33.03 2.44
C ASN A 351 -23.35 31.85 1.80
N THR A 352 -23.45 31.68 0.49
CA THR A 352 -22.46 32.10 -0.52
C THR A 352 -21.16 31.30 -0.50
N THR A 353 -21.02 30.51 -1.56
CA THR A 353 -19.82 29.87 -2.06
C THR A 353 -18.65 30.85 -2.11
N LYS A 354 -17.59 30.63 -1.33
CA LYS A 354 -16.22 31.06 -1.66
C LYS A 354 -15.18 30.41 -0.74
N GLU A 355 -14.17 29.86 -1.40
CA GLU A 355 -12.80 29.65 -0.91
C GLU A 355 -12.63 28.86 0.40
N ILE A 356 -12.57 27.54 0.28
CA ILE A 356 -11.83 26.70 1.22
C ILE A 356 -10.68 26.07 0.42
N GLY A 357 -9.53 26.74 0.47
CA GLY A 357 -8.26 26.09 0.21
C GLY A 357 -8.10 25.00 1.28
N HIS A 358 -8.40 23.76 0.92
CA HIS A 358 -8.15 22.62 1.79
C HIS A 358 -6.64 22.52 2.02
N LYS A 359 -6.19 23.02 3.17
CA LYS A 359 -4.96 22.53 3.79
C LYS A 359 -5.17 21.04 4.02
N PHE A 360 -4.31 20.23 3.42
CA PHE A 360 -4.14 18.85 3.81
C PHE A 360 -3.50 18.88 5.20
N ASP A 361 -4.31 18.88 6.25
CA ASP A 361 -3.80 18.67 7.62
C ASP A 361 -3.40 17.20 7.73
N ASP A 362 -2.11 16.98 7.59
CA ASP A 362 -1.47 15.68 7.69
C ASP A 362 -1.21 15.24 9.17
N GLU A 363 -2.05 15.62 10.14
CA GLU A 363 -1.77 15.39 11.58
C GLU A 363 -2.13 14.00 12.18
N GLN A 364 -2.58 13.03 11.40
CA GLN A 364 -2.79 11.64 11.85
C GLN A 364 -2.52 10.64 10.73
N ASP A 365 -1.30 10.63 10.20
CA ASP A 365 -0.86 9.40 9.56
C ASP A 365 -0.47 8.53 10.72
N LEU A 366 -1.24 7.44 10.86
CA LEU A 366 -1.07 6.43 11.90
C LEU A 366 0.41 6.29 12.17
N GLU A 367 0.79 6.51 13.43
CA GLU A 367 2.07 6.08 13.91
C GLU A 367 2.23 4.65 13.41
N PHE A 368 3.11 4.50 12.43
CA PHE A 368 3.77 3.23 12.28
C PHE A 368 4.62 3.19 13.54
N ASP A 369 4.01 2.71 14.62
CA ASP A 369 4.75 1.93 15.56
C ASP A 369 5.31 0.79 14.69
N GLU A 370 6.45 1.06 14.03
CA GLU A 370 7.63 0.24 14.27
C GLU A 370 7.49 0.02 15.75
N ALA A 371 6.91 -1.14 16.12
CA ALA A 371 6.84 -1.57 17.49
C ALA A 371 8.16 -1.11 18.03
N ALA A 372 8.09 -0.13 18.94
CA ALA A 372 9.30 0.37 19.55
C ALA A 372 10.06 -0.91 19.90
N SER A 373 11.36 -0.90 19.67
CA SER A 373 12.23 -2.03 20.00
C SER A 373 12.00 -2.61 21.41
N ASP A 374 11.21 -1.92 22.22
CA ASP A 374 10.33 -2.33 23.29
C ASP A 374 9.43 -3.53 22.89
N GLU A 375 10.07 -4.68 22.65
CA GLU A 375 9.47 -6.00 22.90
C GLU A 375 8.86 -6.13 24.33
N GLU A 376 9.07 -5.14 25.19
CA GLU A 376 8.71 -5.10 26.61
C GLU A 376 7.21 -4.88 26.88
N ASP A 377 6.46 -4.20 26.01
CA ASP A 377 5.02 -3.89 26.25
C ASP A 377 4.04 -4.76 25.45
N ALA A 378 4.55 -5.65 24.60
CA ALA A 378 3.70 -6.50 23.78
C ALA A 378 3.32 -7.79 24.51
N GLU A 379 2.13 -7.81 25.09
CA GLU A 379 1.58 -9.03 25.69
C GLU A 379 1.30 -10.07 24.61
N ILE A 380 1.92 -11.24 24.73
CA ILE A 380 1.54 -12.43 23.98
C ILE A 380 0.25 -12.95 24.64
N PRO A 381 -0.90 -12.96 23.93
CA PRO A 381 -2.12 -13.51 24.50
C PRO A 381 -1.92 -14.95 24.94
N GLU A 382 -2.39 -15.28 26.13
CA GLU A 382 -2.49 -16.67 26.55
C GLU A 382 -3.48 -17.43 25.65
N GLY A 383 -3.08 -18.61 25.19
CA GLY A 383 -3.93 -19.49 24.38
C GLY A 383 -3.63 -19.45 22.88
N SER A 384 -4.31 -20.32 22.12
CA SER A 384 -4.01 -20.53 20.71
C SER A 384 -4.67 -19.48 19.84
N LEU A 385 -4.10 -19.17 18.67
CA LEU A 385 -4.77 -18.40 17.61
C LEU A 385 -6.17 -18.94 17.30
N PHE A 386 -6.35 -20.27 17.34
CA PHE A 386 -7.62 -20.91 17.01
C PHE A 386 -8.77 -20.52 17.95
N ASP A 387 -8.47 -20.01 19.15
CA ASP A 387 -9.48 -19.58 20.13
C ASP A 387 -10.11 -18.22 19.79
N TYR A 388 -9.50 -17.47 18.86
CA TYR A 388 -9.86 -16.08 18.60
C TYR A 388 -10.68 -15.89 17.32
N ALA A 389 -10.97 -16.96 16.56
CA ALA A 389 -11.85 -16.91 15.39
C ALA A 389 -11.60 -15.68 14.48
N ILE A 390 -10.33 -15.38 14.22
CA ILE A 390 -9.93 -14.15 13.52
C ILE A 390 -10.36 -14.25 12.05
N PRO A 391 -11.01 -13.22 11.49
CA PRO A 391 -11.41 -13.20 10.09
C PRO A 391 -10.31 -13.65 9.11
N GLY A 392 -10.66 -14.61 8.26
CA GLY A 392 -9.80 -15.13 7.21
C GLY A 392 -8.62 -16.00 7.70
N VAL A 393 -8.60 -16.39 8.98
CA VAL A 393 -7.69 -17.40 9.51
C VAL A 393 -8.32 -18.78 9.35
N LEU A 394 -7.54 -19.76 8.89
CA LEU A 394 -8.02 -21.15 8.80
C LEU A 394 -8.37 -21.71 10.18
N THR A 395 -9.42 -22.50 10.23
CA THR A 395 -9.81 -23.26 11.41
C THR A 395 -8.80 -24.37 11.72
N LYS A 396 -8.78 -24.82 12.97
CA LYS A 396 -7.95 -25.95 13.41
C LYS A 396 -8.14 -27.19 12.53
N ASP A 397 -9.36 -27.48 12.13
CA ASP A 397 -9.68 -28.67 11.32
C ASP A 397 -9.26 -28.54 9.86
N GLU A 398 -9.28 -27.32 9.30
CA GLU A 398 -8.71 -27.06 7.97
C GLU A 398 -7.19 -27.23 7.98
N VAL A 399 -6.50 -26.75 9.03
CA VAL A 399 -5.03 -26.91 9.12
C VAL A 399 -4.63 -28.37 9.31
N LYS A 400 -5.40 -29.18 10.05
CA LYS A 400 -5.16 -30.63 10.18
C LYS A 400 -5.21 -31.39 8.84
N GLN A 401 -5.86 -30.83 7.82
CA GLN A 401 -5.91 -31.44 6.48
C GLN A 401 -4.70 -31.08 5.62
N LEU A 402 -3.83 -30.18 6.10
CA LEU A 402 -2.62 -29.77 5.42
C LEU A 402 -1.43 -30.65 5.84
N ASP A 403 -0.52 -30.84 4.89
CA ASP A 403 0.74 -31.55 5.11
C ASP A 403 1.75 -30.61 5.78
N LEU A 404 1.72 -30.57 7.11
CA LEU A 404 2.73 -29.88 7.92
C LEU A 404 3.98 -30.74 8.11
N ASP A 405 3.87 -32.05 7.99
CA ASP A 405 4.92 -33.04 8.29
C ASP A 405 6.16 -32.80 7.44
N HIS A 406 5.97 -32.56 6.14
CA HIS A 406 7.05 -32.31 5.18
C HIS A 406 7.44 -30.83 5.06
N TRP A 407 6.88 -29.94 5.87
CA TRP A 407 7.37 -28.57 5.91
C TRP A 407 8.76 -28.55 6.55
N ARG A 408 9.66 -27.70 6.07
CA ARG A 408 11.07 -27.74 6.45
C ARG A 408 11.37 -26.73 7.55
N LEU A 409 12.07 -27.16 8.59
CA LEU A 409 12.65 -26.30 9.62
C LEU A 409 14.15 -26.10 9.35
N VAL A 410 14.64 -24.87 9.51
CA VAL A 410 16.08 -24.57 9.48
C VAL A 410 16.66 -24.74 10.88
N VAL A 411 17.58 -25.69 11.04
CA VAL A 411 18.33 -25.90 12.30
C VAL A 411 19.82 -25.91 11.99
N ARG A 412 20.59 -24.98 12.57
CA ARG A 412 22.06 -24.89 12.40
C ARG A 412 22.51 -24.98 10.93
N ASN A 413 21.82 -24.27 10.03
CA ASN A 413 22.03 -24.26 8.57
C ASN A 413 21.70 -25.58 7.84
N ALA A 414 21.04 -26.54 8.48
CA ALA A 414 20.44 -27.70 7.83
C ALA A 414 18.92 -27.50 7.69
N LEU A 415 18.33 -28.14 6.66
CA LEU A 415 16.89 -28.27 6.51
C LEU A 415 16.49 -29.66 7.01
N ILE A 416 15.52 -29.70 7.91
CA ILE A 416 14.96 -30.91 8.52
C ILE A 416 13.45 -30.87 8.30
N GLU A 417 12.81 -31.98 7.99
CA GLU A 417 11.34 -32.02 7.87
C GLU A 417 10.72 -32.03 9.27
N LEU A 418 9.55 -31.42 9.44
CA LEU A 418 8.97 -31.26 10.78
C LEU A 418 8.63 -32.62 11.42
N GLU A 419 8.32 -33.64 10.62
CA GLU A 419 8.12 -35.03 11.10
C GLU A 419 9.37 -35.68 11.69
N ASP A 420 10.57 -35.22 11.33
CA ASP A 420 11.83 -35.74 11.89
C ASP A 420 12.10 -35.20 13.32
N LEU A 421 11.28 -34.26 13.81
CA LEU A 421 11.41 -33.72 15.16
C LEU A 421 10.88 -34.71 16.19
N ARG A 422 11.71 -35.01 17.20
CA ARG A 422 11.29 -35.86 18.32
C ARG A 422 10.04 -35.29 19.00
N GLY A 423 8.94 -36.05 18.97
CA GLY A 423 7.67 -35.71 19.62
C GLY A 423 6.69 -34.96 18.73
N TRP A 424 7.01 -34.74 17.45
CA TRP A 424 6.13 -34.09 16.48
C TRP A 424 4.75 -34.76 16.39
N GLU A 425 4.73 -36.09 16.41
CA GLU A 425 3.54 -36.93 16.36
C GLU A 425 2.60 -36.69 17.56
N ASP A 426 3.17 -36.44 18.74
CA ASP A 426 2.44 -36.29 20.00
C ASP A 426 2.02 -34.85 20.28
N TRP A 427 2.68 -33.87 19.67
CA TRP A 427 2.37 -32.45 19.88
C TRP A 427 0.97 -32.10 19.37
N LYS A 428 0.32 -31.20 20.11
CA LYS A 428 -0.99 -30.67 19.74
C LYS A 428 -0.83 -29.48 18.80
N ILE A 429 -1.70 -29.43 17.81
CA ILE A 429 -1.70 -28.36 16.80
C ILE A 429 -2.16 -26.99 17.36
N ASP A 430 -2.86 -26.99 18.49
CA ASP A 430 -3.35 -25.82 19.21
C ASP A 430 -2.55 -25.52 20.49
N ASP A 431 -1.34 -26.08 20.61
CA ASP A 431 -0.42 -25.72 21.68
C ASP A 431 0.60 -24.69 21.18
N PRO A 432 0.40 -23.38 21.46
CA PRO A 432 1.28 -22.31 20.96
C PRO A 432 2.71 -22.39 21.51
N GLY A 433 2.95 -23.19 22.56
CA GLY A 433 4.29 -23.44 23.10
C GLY A 433 5.08 -24.53 22.35
N SER A 434 4.41 -25.31 21.50
CA SER A 434 5.03 -26.38 20.71
C SER A 434 5.40 -25.91 19.30
N ILE A 435 6.43 -26.52 18.70
CA ILE A 435 6.81 -26.24 17.31
C ILE A 435 5.64 -26.51 16.35
N LYS A 436 4.86 -27.57 16.61
CA LYS A 436 3.69 -27.91 15.80
C LYS A 436 2.60 -26.86 15.89
N GLY A 437 2.32 -26.35 17.08
CA GLY A 437 1.38 -25.25 17.25
C GLY A 437 1.87 -23.97 16.57
N ILE A 438 3.13 -23.58 16.75
CA ILE A 438 3.70 -22.40 16.07
C ILE A 438 3.59 -22.53 14.55
N ALA A 439 3.96 -23.68 13.98
CA ALA A 439 3.85 -23.96 12.56
C ALA A 439 2.39 -23.89 12.08
N ALA A 440 1.47 -24.49 12.83
CA ALA A 440 0.07 -24.51 12.50
C ALA A 440 -0.59 -23.12 12.56
N GLU A 441 -0.30 -22.32 13.59
CA GLU A 441 -0.82 -20.97 13.71
C GLU A 441 -0.30 -20.06 12.60
N LEU A 442 0.98 -20.20 12.25
CA LEU A 442 1.56 -19.47 11.13
C LEU A 442 0.86 -19.83 9.81
N ILE A 443 0.64 -21.11 9.51
CA ILE A 443 -0.07 -21.54 8.30
C ILE A 443 -1.55 -21.16 8.34
N ALA A 444 -2.18 -21.20 9.51
CA ALA A 444 -3.57 -20.78 9.67
C ALA A 444 -3.76 -19.31 9.27
N ALA A 445 -2.86 -18.43 9.73
CA ALA A 445 -2.94 -17.01 9.48
C ALA A 445 -2.49 -16.62 8.05
N THR A 446 -1.46 -17.30 7.53
CA THR A 446 -0.82 -16.95 6.25
C THR A 446 -1.45 -17.66 5.06
N GLY A 447 -1.97 -18.87 5.26
CA GLY A 447 -2.55 -19.74 4.23
C GLY A 447 -1.57 -20.80 3.70
N PRO A 448 -2.10 -21.86 3.08
CA PRO A 448 -1.35 -23.09 2.76
C PRO A 448 -0.28 -22.91 1.69
N LYS A 449 -0.38 -21.87 0.84
CA LYS A 449 0.65 -21.63 -0.20
C LYS A 449 2.01 -21.32 0.42
N LEU A 450 2.06 -20.88 1.68
CA LEU A 450 3.31 -20.66 2.38
C LEU A 450 4.11 -21.94 2.59
N LEU A 451 3.48 -23.12 2.66
CA LEU A 451 4.18 -24.41 2.78
C LEU A 451 5.11 -24.70 1.60
N GLN A 452 4.81 -24.11 0.43
CA GLN A 452 5.52 -24.38 -0.81
C GLN A 452 6.78 -23.52 -0.91
N ASN A 453 7.93 -24.14 -1.18
CA ASN A 453 9.20 -23.44 -1.43
C ASN A 453 9.58 -22.45 -0.30
N SER A 454 9.30 -22.80 0.94
CA SER A 454 9.68 -22.04 2.13
C SER A 454 10.24 -22.98 3.20
N ALA A 455 10.78 -22.39 4.26
CA ALA A 455 11.17 -23.11 5.46
C ALA A 455 10.78 -22.29 6.70
N LEU A 456 10.55 -22.94 7.82
CA LEU A 456 10.36 -22.31 9.13
C LEU A 456 11.72 -22.08 9.79
N VAL A 457 11.86 -21.04 10.60
CA VAL A 457 13.05 -20.81 11.43
C VAL A 457 12.61 -20.44 12.82
N LEU A 458 13.05 -21.23 13.80
CA LEU A 458 12.72 -21.03 15.20
C LEU A 458 13.97 -20.55 15.94
N PHE A 459 13.82 -19.51 16.76
CA PHE A 459 14.86 -18.98 17.62
C PHE A 459 14.43 -19.06 19.08
#